data_AF-A0A2E5FYP8-F1
#
_entry.id   AF-A0A2E5FYP8-F1
#
_cell.length_a   1.000
_cell.length_b   1.000
_cell.length_c   1.000
_cell.angle_alpha   90.00
_cell.angle_beta   90.00
_cell.angle_gamma   90.00
#
_symmetry.space_group_name_H-M   'P 1'
#
loop_
_entity.id
_entity.type
_entity.pdbx_description
1 polymer ?
#
loop_
_entity_poly.entity_id
_entity_poly.type
_entity_poly.pdbx_seq_one_letter_code
_entity_poly.pdbx_strand_id
1 'polypeptide(L)'
;MAGSKDAIAMSENDSTVDPDRLDPNALPPHVYHRTVGPALEIVADIAAKRGHKHLFDDMPAMLALVDIVTRLADSYQTFHPDMPDSHRPLLEGAATAACVMVFQQAKLEPETTRQLLSALEAAYKRLHEEDVIEGAARFSAMAASYLDQDDREQARHCLKQASQQVIASIEAWQETSH
;
A
#
# COMPACT_ATOMS: atom_id res chain seq x y z
N MET A 1 -46.88 29.41 4.83
CA MET A 1 -45.96 28.68 3.96
C MET A 1 -44.59 28.79 4.58
N ALA A 2 -44.21 27.80 5.38
CA ALA A 2 -42.94 27.76 6.09
C ALA A 2 -41.92 27.03 5.22
N GLY A 3 -40.77 27.67 5.01
CA GLY A 3 -39.68 27.17 4.20
C GLY A 3 -38.78 26.18 4.93
N SER A 4 -38.02 25.47 4.09
CA SER A 4 -36.69 24.90 4.31
C SER A 4 -36.46 24.00 5.53
N LYS A 5 -36.33 22.70 5.25
CA LYS A 5 -35.50 21.78 6.03
C LYS A 5 -34.87 20.76 5.08
N ASP A 6 -33.92 21.23 4.28
CA ASP A 6 -32.83 20.39 3.80
C ASP A 6 -31.92 20.12 4.99
N ALA A 7 -32.02 18.92 5.55
CA ALA A 7 -30.99 18.36 6.43
C ALA A 7 -30.34 17.23 5.63
N ILE A 8 -29.35 17.60 4.81
CA ILE A 8 -28.42 16.67 4.20
C ILE A 8 -27.59 16.11 5.35
N ALA A 9 -27.90 14.89 5.78
CA ALA A 9 -26.98 14.12 6.59
C ALA A 9 -25.73 13.86 5.75
N MET A 10 -24.69 14.65 6.00
CA MET A 10 -23.33 14.34 5.55
C MET A 10 -22.94 13.03 6.23
N SER A 11 -23.06 11.94 5.47
CA SER A 11 -22.43 10.67 5.81
C SER A 11 -20.94 10.92 5.78
N GLU A 12 -20.33 11.13 6.95
CA GLU A 12 -18.90 10.96 7.15
C GLU A 12 -18.60 9.51 6.78
N ASN A 13 -18.17 9.29 5.54
CA ASN A 13 -17.69 8.02 5.06
C ASN A 13 -16.30 7.84 5.68
N ASP A 14 -16.27 7.51 6.97
CA ASP A 14 -15.09 7.05 7.67
C ASP A 14 -14.76 5.67 7.10
N SER A 15 -14.06 5.68 5.95
CA SER A 15 -13.50 4.49 5.32
C SER A 15 -12.26 4.04 6.10
N THR A 16 -12.36 3.96 7.42
CA THR A 16 -11.40 3.26 8.25
C THR A 16 -11.64 1.77 8.02
N VAL A 17 -10.76 1.17 7.24
CA VAL A 17 -10.79 -0.26 6.97
C VAL A 17 -10.61 -0.97 8.31
N ASP A 18 -11.66 -1.65 8.80
CA ASP A 18 -11.60 -2.41 10.05
C ASP A 18 -10.55 -3.54 9.92
N PRO A 19 -9.40 -3.45 10.59
CA PRO A 19 -8.30 -4.39 10.41
C PRO A 19 -8.65 -5.79 10.93
N ASP A 20 -9.64 -5.91 11.81
CA ASP A 20 -10.13 -7.20 12.32
C ASP A 20 -10.98 -7.94 11.27
N ARG A 21 -11.39 -7.25 10.18
CA ARG A 21 -12.12 -7.82 9.04
C ARG A 21 -11.26 -8.10 7.82
N LEU A 22 -10.00 -7.68 7.83
CA LEU A 22 -9.07 -7.96 6.75
C LEU A 22 -8.51 -9.38 6.88
N ASP A 23 -8.88 -10.25 5.95
CA ASP A 23 -8.16 -11.51 5.74
C ASP A 23 -7.03 -11.28 4.74
N PRO A 24 -5.76 -11.37 5.16
CA PRO A 24 -4.64 -11.16 4.24
C PRO A 24 -4.51 -12.19 3.12
N ASN A 25 -5.25 -13.29 3.22
CA ASN A 25 -5.33 -14.34 2.20
C ASN A 25 -6.61 -14.24 1.36
N ALA A 26 -7.40 -13.16 1.50
CA ALA A 26 -8.66 -13.00 0.77
C ALA A 26 -8.46 -12.82 -0.74
N LEU A 27 -7.32 -12.25 -1.15
CA LEU A 27 -7.02 -12.09 -2.57
C LEU A 27 -6.77 -13.46 -3.23
N PRO A 28 -7.38 -13.73 -4.40
CA PRO A 28 -7.04 -14.92 -5.17
C PRO A 28 -5.53 -14.97 -5.48
N PRO A 29 -4.90 -16.16 -5.49
CA PRO A 29 -3.45 -16.26 -5.62
C PRO A 29 -2.86 -15.54 -6.84
N HIS A 30 -3.54 -15.61 -7.99
CA HIS A 30 -3.08 -14.92 -9.21
C HIS A 30 -3.10 -13.39 -9.07
N VAL A 31 -4.07 -12.83 -8.36
CA VAL A 31 -4.15 -11.40 -8.05
C VAL A 31 -3.04 -11.03 -7.06
N TYR A 32 -2.91 -11.81 -5.97
CA TYR A 32 -1.88 -11.61 -4.97
C TYR A 32 -0.46 -11.59 -5.58
N HIS A 33 -0.16 -12.52 -6.49
CA HIS A 33 1.13 -12.59 -7.17
C HIS A 33 1.35 -11.49 -8.23
N ARG A 34 0.33 -10.68 -8.56
CA ARG A 34 0.44 -9.51 -9.45
C ARG A 34 0.41 -8.19 -8.70
N THR A 35 0.08 -8.19 -7.40
CA THR A 35 -0.01 -6.97 -6.59
C THR A 35 0.85 -7.06 -5.34
N VAL A 36 0.42 -7.81 -4.32
CA VAL A 36 1.02 -7.78 -2.97
C VAL A 36 2.34 -8.53 -2.89
N GLY A 37 2.39 -9.77 -3.38
CA GLY A 37 3.53 -10.67 -3.15
C GLY A 37 4.88 -10.11 -3.63
N PRO A 38 4.99 -9.69 -4.90
CA PRO A 38 6.24 -9.12 -5.43
C PRO A 38 6.69 -7.83 -4.72
N ALA A 39 5.74 -6.97 -4.36
CA ALA A 39 6.03 -5.74 -3.63
C ALA A 39 6.57 -6.05 -2.22
N LEU A 40 5.91 -6.96 -1.50
CA LEU A 40 6.32 -7.40 -0.18
C LEU A 40 7.73 -8.00 -0.17
N GLU A 41 8.02 -8.87 -1.13
CA GLU A 41 9.36 -9.48 -1.29
C GLU A 41 10.45 -8.41 -1.47
N ILE A 42 10.21 -7.45 -2.36
CA ILE A 42 11.19 -6.40 -2.69
C ILE A 42 11.44 -5.48 -1.52
N VAL A 43 10.38 -4.99 -0.88
CA VAL A 43 10.49 -4.05 0.22
C VAL A 43 11.13 -4.72 1.44
N ALA A 44 10.79 -5.98 1.73
CA ALA A 44 11.44 -6.73 2.82
C ALA A 44 12.94 -6.92 2.57
N ASP A 45 13.35 -7.25 1.34
CA ASP A 45 14.77 -7.35 0.96
C ASP A 45 15.52 -6.00 1.12
N ILE A 46 14.86 -4.88 0.79
CA ILE A 46 15.44 -3.54 0.99
C ILE A 46 15.60 -3.23 2.48
N ALA A 47 14.57 -3.45 3.30
CA ALA A 47 14.65 -3.21 4.75
C ALA A 47 15.75 -4.05 5.40
N ALA A 48 15.88 -5.33 5.01
CA ALA A 48 16.94 -6.20 5.48
C ALA A 48 18.34 -5.67 5.10
N LYS A 49 18.52 -5.16 3.88
CA LYS A 49 19.79 -4.54 3.43
C LYS A 49 20.12 -3.25 4.18
N ARG A 50 19.11 -2.55 4.70
CA ARG A 50 19.24 -1.36 5.55
C ARG A 50 19.54 -1.72 7.02
N GLY A 51 19.57 -3.00 7.36
CA GLY A 51 19.94 -3.51 8.69
C GLY A 51 18.75 -3.76 9.62
N HIS A 52 17.51 -3.67 9.12
CA HIS A 52 16.32 -3.91 9.90
C HIS A 52 16.01 -5.40 9.97
N LYS A 53 15.75 -5.91 11.18
CA LYS A 53 15.43 -7.33 11.42
C LYS A 53 14.04 -7.67 10.90
N HIS A 54 13.10 -6.76 11.08
CA HIS A 54 11.74 -6.89 10.60
C HIS A 54 11.39 -5.71 9.70
N LEU A 55 10.54 -5.93 8.70
CA LEU A 55 10.13 -4.87 7.78
C LEU A 55 9.45 -3.70 8.52
N PHE A 56 8.66 -3.98 9.57
CA PHE A 56 8.02 -2.92 10.35
C PHE A 56 9.00 -2.06 11.17
N ASP A 57 10.27 -2.46 11.31
CA ASP A 57 11.30 -1.63 11.94
C ASP A 57 11.80 -0.51 11.00
N ASP A 58 11.46 -0.56 9.71
CA ASP A 58 11.86 0.40 8.67
C ASP A 58 10.64 1.16 8.14
N MET A 59 10.34 2.31 8.75
CA MET A 59 9.16 3.10 8.41
C MET A 59 9.12 3.57 6.94
N PRO A 60 10.22 4.11 6.36
CA PRO A 60 10.25 4.40 4.92
C PRO A 60 9.93 3.19 4.05
N ALA A 61 10.43 2.00 4.40
CA ALA A 61 10.11 0.78 3.66
C ALA A 61 8.65 0.37 3.82
N MET A 62 8.07 0.44 5.02
CA MET A 62 6.63 0.19 5.22
C MET A 62 5.76 1.14 4.39
N LEU A 63 6.10 2.43 4.32
CA LEU A 63 5.37 3.41 3.50
C LEU A 63 5.55 3.14 2.00
N ALA A 64 6.73 2.69 1.58
CA ALA A 64 6.95 2.22 0.21
C ALA A 64 6.12 0.98 -0.13
N LEU A 65 5.92 0.04 0.81
CA LEU A 65 5.02 -1.09 0.62
C LEU A 65 3.58 -0.61 0.39
N VAL A 66 3.09 0.31 1.22
CA VAL A 66 1.73 0.86 1.09
C VAL A 66 1.56 1.52 -0.28
N ASP A 67 2.47 2.40 -0.69
CA ASP A 67 2.40 3.09 -1.99
C ASP A 67 2.38 2.12 -3.17
N ILE A 68 3.34 1.18 -3.19
CA ILE A 68 3.49 0.27 -4.32
C ILE A 68 2.29 -0.67 -4.42
N VAL A 69 1.83 -1.25 -3.30
CA VAL A 69 0.67 -2.14 -3.33
C VAL A 69 -0.58 -1.40 -3.80
N THR A 70 -0.78 -0.15 -3.35
CA THR A 70 -1.90 0.69 -3.79
C THR A 70 -1.85 0.92 -5.30
N ARG A 71 -0.71 1.36 -5.84
CA ARG A 71 -0.56 1.61 -7.28
C ARG A 71 -0.67 0.35 -8.13
N LEU A 72 -0.16 -0.78 -7.65
CA LEU A 72 -0.30 -2.07 -8.34
C LEU A 72 -1.76 -2.55 -8.33
N ALA A 73 -2.48 -2.37 -7.22
CA ALA A 73 -3.89 -2.70 -7.14
C ALA A 73 -4.72 -1.84 -8.11
N ASP A 74 -4.48 -0.53 -8.16
CA ASP A 74 -5.15 0.37 -9.11
C ASP A 74 -4.84 0.01 -10.58
N SER A 75 -3.58 -0.31 -10.86
CA SER A 75 -3.18 -0.75 -12.20
C SER A 75 -3.83 -2.08 -12.59
N TYR A 76 -3.92 -3.03 -11.67
CA TYR A 76 -4.60 -4.30 -11.89
C TYR A 76 -6.08 -4.10 -12.24
N GLN A 77 -6.77 -3.23 -11.51
CA GLN A 77 -8.16 -2.88 -11.82
C GLN A 77 -8.32 -2.26 -13.21
N THR A 78 -7.33 -1.46 -13.62
CA THR A 78 -7.31 -0.82 -14.94
C THR A 78 -7.07 -1.83 -16.06
N PHE A 79 -6.16 -2.78 -15.87
CA PHE A 79 -5.83 -3.82 -16.87
C PHE A 79 -6.91 -4.90 -16.97
N HIS A 80 -7.66 -5.13 -15.89
CA HIS A 80 -8.70 -6.16 -15.82
C HIS A 80 -10.07 -5.57 -15.47
N PRO A 81 -10.68 -4.75 -16.36
CA PRO A 81 -11.96 -4.10 -16.09
C PRO A 81 -13.11 -5.11 -15.86
N ASP A 82 -13.00 -6.30 -16.45
CA ASP A 82 -14.00 -7.38 -16.38
C ASP A 82 -13.82 -8.33 -15.18
N MET A 83 -12.92 -8.01 -14.23
CA MET A 83 -12.73 -8.83 -13.04
C MET A 83 -14.01 -8.88 -12.17
N PRO A 84 -14.23 -9.97 -11.40
CA PRO A 84 -15.39 -10.05 -10.51
C PRO A 84 -15.50 -8.86 -9.56
N ASP A 85 -16.70 -8.32 -9.39
CA ASP A 85 -16.93 -7.16 -8.50
C ASP A 85 -16.54 -7.45 -7.05
N SER A 86 -16.56 -8.71 -6.63
CA SER A 86 -16.08 -9.16 -5.32
C SER A 86 -14.58 -8.93 -5.10
N HIS A 87 -13.78 -8.74 -6.16
CA HIS A 87 -12.34 -8.49 -6.05
C HIS A 87 -12.00 -7.01 -5.82
N ARG A 88 -12.87 -6.07 -6.23
CA ARG A 88 -12.65 -4.62 -6.05
C ARG A 88 -12.39 -4.24 -4.59
N PRO A 89 -13.27 -4.56 -3.62
CA PRO A 89 -13.03 -4.20 -2.22
C PRO A 89 -11.79 -4.90 -1.62
N LEU A 90 -11.42 -6.08 -2.13
CA LEU A 90 -10.22 -6.78 -1.70
C LEU A 90 -8.94 -6.09 -2.18
N LEU A 91 -8.98 -5.51 -3.38
CA LEU A 91 -7.87 -4.73 -3.94
C LEU A 91 -7.74 -3.36 -3.25
N GLU A 92 -8.86 -2.71 -2.93
CA GLU A 92 -8.87 -1.47 -2.14
C GLU A 92 -8.23 -1.67 -0.75
N GLY A 93 -8.46 -2.83 -0.12
CA GLY A 93 -7.86 -3.19 1.17
C GLY A 93 -6.48 -3.85 1.09
N ALA A 94 -5.89 -4.02 -0.09
CA ALA A 94 -4.70 -4.87 -0.27
C ALA A 94 -3.46 -4.33 0.45
N ALA A 95 -3.25 -3.01 0.45
CA ALA A 95 -2.11 -2.38 1.11
C ALA A 95 -2.20 -2.56 2.64
N THR A 96 -3.35 -2.27 3.23
CA THR A 96 -3.62 -2.47 4.66
C THR A 96 -3.48 -3.93 5.05
N ALA A 97 -4.02 -4.86 4.25
CA ALA A 97 -3.89 -6.29 4.46
C ALA A 97 -2.42 -6.74 4.42
N ALA A 98 -1.61 -6.22 3.49
CA ALA A 98 -0.18 -6.50 3.42
C ALA A 98 0.56 -6.03 4.69
N CYS A 99 0.23 -4.85 5.22
CA CYS A 99 0.78 -4.38 6.50
C CYS A 99 0.38 -5.30 7.66
N VAL A 100 -0.88 -5.74 7.71
CA VAL A 100 -1.35 -6.72 8.69
C VAL A 100 -0.54 -8.02 8.61
N MET A 101 -0.23 -8.54 7.41
CA MET A 101 0.64 -9.73 7.26
C MET A 101 2.00 -9.53 7.91
N VAL A 102 2.62 -8.37 7.69
CA VAL A 102 3.94 -8.03 8.24
C VAL A 102 3.89 -8.03 9.77
N PHE A 103 2.86 -7.41 10.35
CA PHE A 103 2.67 -7.33 11.81
C PHE A 103 2.35 -8.69 12.43
N GLN A 104 1.52 -9.51 11.77
CA GLN A 104 1.21 -10.86 12.22
C GLN A 104 2.44 -11.78 12.19
N GLN A 105 3.28 -11.67 11.15
CA GLN A 105 4.54 -12.41 11.06
C GLN A 105 5.50 -12.05 12.21
N ALA A 106 5.45 -10.80 12.64
CA ALA A 106 6.19 -10.30 13.80
C ALA A 106 5.57 -10.67 15.15
N LYS A 107 4.39 -11.30 15.16
CA LYS A 107 3.61 -11.65 16.36
C LYS A 107 3.31 -10.43 17.24
N LEU A 108 3.00 -9.29 16.62
CA LEU A 108 2.54 -8.12 17.34
C LEU A 108 1.14 -8.37 17.92
N GLU A 109 0.87 -7.80 19.08
CA GLU A 109 -0.46 -7.85 19.69
C GLU A 109 -1.47 -7.08 18.81
N PRO A 110 -2.76 -7.48 18.80
CA PRO A 110 -3.78 -6.83 17.97
C PRO A 110 -3.90 -5.32 18.23
N GLU A 111 -3.77 -4.88 19.47
CA GLU A 111 -3.80 -3.47 19.83
C GLU A 111 -2.64 -2.69 19.19
N THR A 112 -1.43 -3.22 19.26
CA THR A 112 -0.25 -2.62 18.64
C THR A 112 -0.39 -2.57 17.11
N THR A 113 -0.96 -3.63 16.52
CA THR A 113 -1.25 -3.69 15.08
C THR A 113 -2.16 -2.54 14.66
N ARG A 114 -3.27 -2.30 15.39
CA ARG A 114 -4.19 -1.19 15.10
C ARG A 114 -3.53 0.18 15.20
N GLN A 115 -2.74 0.40 16.23
CA GLN A 115 -2.03 1.66 16.42
C GLN A 115 -1.01 1.93 15.30
N LEU A 116 -0.24 0.91 14.90
CA LEU A 116 0.74 1.05 13.82
C LEU A 116 0.07 1.26 12.45
N LEU A 117 -1.05 0.58 12.17
CA LEU A 117 -1.82 0.82 10.95
C LEU A 117 -2.34 2.26 10.89
N SER A 118 -2.97 2.75 11.96
CA SER A 118 -3.47 4.12 11.99
C SER A 118 -2.34 5.15 11.80
N ALA A 119 -1.17 4.92 12.40
CA ALA A 119 -0.01 5.76 12.21
C ALA A 119 0.53 5.71 10.75
N LEU A 120 0.56 4.54 10.13
CA LEU A 120 0.96 4.37 8.74
C LEU A 120 0.01 5.05 7.78
N GLU A 121 -1.31 4.90 7.97
CA GLU A 121 -2.33 5.56 7.14
C GLU A 121 -2.21 7.08 7.22
N ALA A 122 -2.04 7.62 8.44
CA ALA A 122 -1.84 9.05 8.64
C ALA A 122 -0.55 9.55 7.98
N ALA A 123 0.55 8.82 8.13
CA ALA A 123 1.82 9.17 7.51
C ALA A 123 1.74 9.09 5.97
N TYR A 124 1.15 8.04 5.42
CA TYR A 124 0.97 7.86 3.98
C TYR A 124 0.12 8.96 3.37
N LYS A 125 -1.00 9.31 4.02
CA LYS A 125 -1.84 10.43 3.62
C LYS A 125 -1.05 11.73 3.54
N ARG A 126 -0.25 12.03 4.57
CA ARG A 126 0.59 13.23 4.61
C ARG A 126 1.62 13.28 3.48
N LEU A 127 2.26 12.15 3.16
CA LEU A 127 3.23 12.08 2.05
C LEU A 127 2.59 12.40 0.70
N HIS A 128 1.33 11.99 0.48
CA HIS A 128 0.59 12.36 -0.73
C HIS A 128 0.15 13.83 -0.74
N GLU A 129 -0.33 14.36 0.39
CA GLU A 129 -0.73 15.77 0.49
C GLU A 129 0.46 16.72 0.23
N GLU A 130 1.68 16.29 0.56
CA GLU A 130 2.91 17.04 0.34
C GLU A 130 3.67 16.65 -0.95
N ASP A 131 3.09 15.81 -1.81
CA ASP A 131 3.66 15.39 -3.11
C ASP A 131 5.07 14.74 -3.01
N VAL A 132 5.34 14.03 -1.90
CA VAL A 132 6.69 13.50 -1.59
C VAL A 132 7.05 12.31 -2.49
N ILE A 133 6.07 11.45 -2.79
CA ILE A 133 6.31 10.10 -3.32
C ILE A 133 5.92 9.90 -4.79
N GLU A 134 5.37 10.92 -5.45
CA GLU A 134 4.91 10.81 -6.86
C GLU A 134 6.03 10.53 -7.87
N GLY A 135 7.29 10.85 -7.53
CA GLY A 135 8.44 10.56 -8.38
C GLY A 135 8.62 9.06 -8.70
N ALA A 136 8.05 8.17 -7.90
CA ALA A 136 8.10 6.72 -8.11
C ALA A 136 6.99 6.18 -9.04
N ALA A 137 5.95 6.98 -9.33
CA ALA A 137 4.74 6.53 -10.03
C ALA A 137 5.03 5.81 -11.36
N ARG A 138 5.97 6.34 -12.14
CA ARG A 138 6.36 5.74 -13.43
C ARG A 138 6.90 4.33 -13.29
N PHE A 139 7.69 4.06 -12.26
CA PHE A 139 8.31 2.75 -12.06
C PHE A 139 7.29 1.74 -11.56
N SER A 140 6.36 2.18 -10.70
CA SER A 140 5.22 1.35 -10.26
C SER A 140 4.31 0.98 -11.45
N ALA A 141 4.02 1.92 -12.36
CA ALA A 141 3.24 1.65 -13.56
C ALA A 141 3.95 0.66 -14.52
N MET A 142 5.26 0.83 -14.73
CA MET A 142 6.06 -0.12 -15.52
C MET A 142 6.07 -1.52 -14.88
N ALA A 143 6.27 -1.59 -13.55
CA ALA A 143 6.22 -2.84 -12.82
C ALA A 143 4.87 -3.55 -12.99
N ALA A 144 3.76 -2.82 -12.86
CA ALA A 144 2.43 -3.37 -13.09
C ALA A 144 2.29 -3.96 -14.49
N SER A 145 2.75 -3.25 -15.51
CA SER A 145 2.69 -3.72 -16.90
C SER A 145 3.50 -4.99 -17.14
N TYR A 146 4.71 -5.09 -16.55
CA TYR A 146 5.53 -6.30 -16.64
C TYR A 146 4.93 -7.48 -15.85
N LEU A 147 4.34 -7.22 -14.68
CA LEU A 147 3.61 -8.24 -13.92
C LEU A 147 2.40 -8.76 -14.70
N ASP A 148 1.73 -7.88 -15.45
CA ASP A 148 0.60 -8.27 -16.28
C ASP A 148 1.01 -9.21 -17.43
N GLN A 149 2.18 -8.94 -18.02
CA GLN A 149 2.79 -9.72 -19.10
C GLN A 149 3.58 -10.95 -18.60
N ASP A 150 3.55 -11.24 -17.30
CA ASP A 150 4.34 -12.28 -16.62
C ASP A 150 5.88 -12.14 -16.81
N ASP A 151 6.38 -10.95 -17.16
CA ASP A 151 7.82 -10.63 -17.17
C ASP A 151 8.30 -10.30 -15.75
N ARG A 152 8.55 -11.35 -14.98
CA ARG A 152 8.89 -11.25 -13.54
C ARG A 152 10.24 -10.58 -13.29
N GLU A 153 11.19 -10.72 -14.19
CA GLU A 153 12.53 -10.13 -14.01
C GLU A 153 12.47 -8.61 -14.14
N GLN A 154 11.82 -8.11 -15.21
CA GLN A 154 11.68 -6.66 -15.40
C GLN A 154 10.76 -6.04 -14.37
N ALA A 155 9.67 -6.73 -14.00
CA ALA A 155 8.84 -6.33 -12.87
C ALA A 155 9.65 -6.13 -11.60
N ARG A 156 10.50 -7.10 -11.23
CA ARG A 156 11.35 -7.03 -10.04
C ARG A 156 12.31 -5.83 -10.08
N HIS A 157 12.88 -5.54 -11.26
CA HIS A 157 13.75 -4.39 -11.44
C HIS A 157 12.99 -3.07 -11.20
N CYS A 158 11.83 -2.90 -11.84
CA CYS A 158 10.99 -1.71 -11.69
C CYS A 158 10.47 -1.53 -10.27
N LEU A 159 10.02 -2.60 -9.60
CA LEU A 159 9.59 -2.56 -8.21
C LEU A 159 10.72 -2.09 -7.30
N LYS A 160 11.93 -2.62 -7.48
CA LYS A 160 13.09 -2.19 -6.70
C LYS A 160 13.39 -0.70 -6.90
N GLN A 161 13.34 -0.22 -8.15
CA GLN A 161 13.53 1.20 -8.44
C GLN A 161 12.44 2.07 -7.81
N ALA A 162 11.17 1.65 -7.89
CA ALA A 162 10.05 2.34 -7.26
C ALA A 162 10.25 2.43 -5.74
N SER A 163 10.53 1.30 -5.07
CA SER A 163 10.74 1.25 -3.62
C SER A 163 11.90 2.13 -3.18
N GLN A 164 13.03 2.06 -3.88
CA GLN A 164 14.21 2.88 -3.56
C GLN A 164 13.93 4.37 -3.74
N GLN A 165 13.17 4.74 -4.79
CA GLN A 165 12.78 6.12 -5.03
C GLN A 165 11.85 6.64 -3.94
N VAL A 166 10.82 5.87 -3.54
CA VAL A 166 9.91 6.27 -2.45
C VAL A 166 10.69 6.46 -1.15
N ILE A 167 11.53 5.49 -0.77
CA ILE A 167 12.34 5.56 0.46
C ILE A 167 13.25 6.80 0.44
N ALA A 168 13.98 7.02 -0.65
CA ALA A 168 14.88 8.17 -0.76
C ALA A 168 14.13 9.51 -0.70
N SER A 169 12.94 9.60 -1.32
CA SER A 169 12.08 10.78 -1.23
C SER A 169 11.62 11.05 0.20
N ILE A 170 11.20 10.01 0.93
CA ILE A 170 10.78 10.14 2.33
C ILE A 170 11.94 10.62 3.20
N GLU A 171 13.13 10.04 3.02
CA GLU A 171 14.33 10.42 3.77
C GLU A 171 14.72 11.88 3.50
N ALA A 172 14.76 12.30 2.23
CA ALA A 172 15.06 13.68 1.86
C ALA A 172 14.03 14.65 2.44
N TRP A 173 12.75 14.29 2.42
CA TRP A 173 11.68 15.10 3.01
C TRP A 173 11.86 15.24 4.53
N GLN A 174 12.19 14.16 5.24
CA GLN A 174 12.49 14.19 6.68
C GLN A 174 13.66 15.11 7.01
N GLU A 175 14.73 15.09 6.22
CA GLU A 175 15.89 15.98 6.41
C GLU A 175 15.53 17.47 6.24
N THR A 176 14.58 17.80 5.36
CA THR A 176 14.16 19.19 5.12
C THR A 176 13.05 19.71 6.04
N SER A 177 12.34 18.81 6.70
CA SER A 177 11.22 19.13 7.61
C SER A 177 11.65 19.33 9.06
N HIS A 178 12.95 19.29 9.34
CA HIS A 178 13.57 19.46 10.65
C HIS A 178 14.33 20.77 10.80
#